data_AF-C4XTX9-F1
#
_entry.id   AF-C4XTX9-F1
#
_cell.length_a   1.000
_cell.length_b   1.000
_cell.length_c   1.000
_cell.angle_alpha   90.00
_cell.angle_beta   90.00
_cell.angle_gamma   90.00
#
_symmetry.space_group_name_H-M   'P 1'
#
loop_
_entity.id
_entity.type
_entity.pdbx_description
1 polymer ?
#
loop_
_entity_poly.entity_id
_entity_poly.type
_entity_poly.pdbx_seq_one_letter_code
_entity_poly.pdbx_strand_id
1 'polypeptide(L)'
;MKALIISIINALTMIAAVAAIAANSPLNLQKLSTDSEGPIITAFSMPMTSTSLTIQVALSATDNTGVSSYCISESNDSGSCSWSATPPASYTFASPGYKLLYAFARDAANNVSGSATAYSIIVTGTSPFNIVQALSDGAQGTTIAFAGFGMITGKLGAQSFFPPGKVADYWGFQYLRDNDPDNMGHNTSFLTRVSCNILYILNDTQIASLKNLAQNQVDNINLYAWKRYPLMQAFRRLIDGAKPTGATGLNLTAVKAASRELYLLDGQISYERAITYANIYRSLSTSQKAYIDAMVGKGFNSWPDKSEVDVRTKLQGLPSDVVVAMMTYAGDLYSWYAGSVDSDVYFCPERHGTYFGSFYMKDAPAIGHPGYSIDEQMTATIGKVLCDSSFGYISDAGAAKMNALTSVQKLNLYANPSENIVLARTRISEALRSLIVDTAPSEATLAQVKATVDNFSAIYGMLDGENNFHYATTFAQLNCNIAANYFTTAQKAAMTSLRKQYMTVTYPDGTTADYSSLNKYYLYGQEIPEGTQNLAVYTSDNATNGFFSFGSASASLPSLLLLQ
;
A
#
# COMPACT_ATOMS: atom_id res chain seq x y z
N MET A 1 -28.75 85.10 8.48
CA MET A 1 -27.78 85.55 7.45
C MET A 1 -26.32 85.47 7.93
N LYS A 2 -25.93 86.07 9.08
CA LYS A 2 -24.54 85.98 9.60
C LYS A 2 -24.03 84.55 9.88
N ALA A 3 -24.86 83.66 10.43
CA ALA A 3 -24.46 82.28 10.71
C ALA A 3 -24.23 81.42 9.44
N LEU A 4 -25.00 81.68 8.37
CA LEU A 4 -24.88 80.96 7.10
C LEU A 4 -23.58 81.36 6.35
N ILE A 5 -23.22 82.65 6.42
CA ILE A 5 -21.99 83.18 5.80
C ILE A 5 -20.74 82.62 6.50
N ILE A 6 -20.76 82.48 7.84
CA ILE A 6 -19.63 81.90 8.59
C ILE A 6 -19.47 80.41 8.28
N SER A 7 -20.57 79.66 8.13
CA SER A 7 -20.52 78.24 7.75
C SER A 7 -19.99 78.02 6.34
N ILE A 8 -20.31 78.92 5.39
CA ILE A 8 -19.83 78.84 4.00
C ILE A 8 -18.34 79.21 3.93
N ILE A 9 -17.89 80.23 4.69
CA ILE A 9 -16.47 80.61 4.76
C ILE A 9 -15.63 79.48 5.37
N ASN A 10 -16.10 78.82 6.43
CA ASN A 10 -15.41 77.68 7.04
C ASN A 10 -15.37 76.43 6.13
N ALA A 11 -16.41 76.21 5.31
CA ALA A 11 -16.41 75.15 4.31
C ALA A 11 -15.43 75.44 3.16
N LEU A 12 -15.34 76.70 2.71
CA LEU A 12 -14.40 77.14 1.68
C LEU A 12 -12.93 77.10 2.14
N THR A 13 -12.65 77.41 3.41
CA THR A 13 -11.29 77.28 3.97
C THR A 13 -10.87 75.81 4.17
N MET A 14 -11.80 74.90 4.48
CA MET A 14 -11.50 73.46 4.49
C MET A 14 -11.25 72.90 3.07
N ILE A 15 -12.03 73.31 2.07
CA ILE A 15 -11.83 72.88 0.68
C ILE A 15 -10.50 73.39 0.11
N ALA A 16 -10.09 74.62 0.47
CA ALA A 16 -8.78 75.16 0.10
C ALA A 16 -7.62 74.44 0.81
N ALA A 17 -7.79 74.01 2.06
CA ALA A 17 -6.78 73.24 2.79
C ALA A 17 -6.61 71.81 2.22
N VAL A 18 -7.70 71.17 1.77
CA VAL A 18 -7.66 69.86 1.10
C VAL A 18 -7.02 69.95 -0.30
N ALA A 19 -7.27 71.05 -1.03
CA ALA A 19 -6.65 71.30 -2.33
C ALA A 19 -5.13 71.60 -2.22
N ALA A 20 -4.69 72.25 -1.13
CA ALA A 20 -3.27 72.55 -0.90
C ALA A 20 -2.45 71.30 -0.48
N ILE A 21 -3.06 70.33 0.20
CA ILE A 21 -2.41 69.04 0.54
C ILE A 21 -2.23 68.16 -0.71
N ALA A 22 -3.14 68.25 -1.68
CA ALA A 22 -3.05 67.50 -2.94
C ALA A 22 -2.00 68.06 -3.93
N ALA A 23 -1.50 69.28 -3.73
CA ALA A 23 -0.65 69.97 -4.70
C ALA A 23 0.86 70.00 -4.39
N ASN A 24 1.30 69.54 -3.20
CA ASN A 24 2.69 69.76 -2.75
C ASN A 24 3.54 68.51 -2.48
N SER A 25 3.12 67.33 -2.92
CA SER A 25 3.99 66.16 -3.03
C SER A 25 3.35 65.16 -4.00
N PRO A 26 4.07 64.58 -4.98
CA PRO A 26 3.64 63.29 -5.47
C PRO A 26 3.72 62.36 -4.26
N LEU A 27 2.58 62.03 -3.66
CA LEU A 27 2.48 60.83 -2.87
C LEU A 27 2.85 59.71 -3.82
N ASN A 28 4.11 59.29 -3.72
CA ASN A 28 4.57 58.03 -4.23
C ASN A 28 3.76 56.99 -3.47
N LEU A 29 2.55 56.71 -3.97
CA LEU A 29 1.95 55.40 -3.86
C LEU A 29 2.91 54.48 -4.62
N GLN A 30 4.06 54.19 -3.99
CA GLN A 30 4.64 52.89 -4.12
C GLN A 30 3.47 51.97 -3.87
N LYS A 31 2.97 51.38 -4.95
CA LYS A 31 2.25 50.13 -4.89
C LYS A 31 3.06 49.30 -3.92
N LEU A 32 2.61 49.15 -2.67
CA LEU A 32 3.11 48.07 -1.83
C LEU A 32 2.81 46.85 -2.67
N SER A 33 3.83 46.35 -3.38
CA SER A 33 3.76 45.01 -3.94
C SER A 33 3.75 44.12 -2.71
N THR A 34 2.56 43.84 -2.22
CA THR A 34 2.33 42.73 -1.32
C THR A 34 2.80 41.51 -2.08
N ASP A 35 3.94 40.96 -1.65
CA ASP A 35 4.47 39.75 -2.24
C ASP A 35 3.40 38.67 -2.15
N SER A 36 3.19 37.99 -3.27
CA SER A 36 2.20 36.93 -3.42
C SER A 36 2.82 35.61 -3.87
N GLU A 37 4.13 35.62 -4.14
CA GLU A 37 4.86 34.42 -4.52
C GLU A 37 5.37 33.77 -3.23
N GLY A 38 5.14 32.47 -3.09
CA GLY A 38 5.71 31.73 -1.96
C GLY A 38 7.14 31.28 -2.23
N PRO A 39 7.94 31.04 -1.18
CA PRO A 39 9.27 30.48 -1.34
C PRO A 39 9.29 29.15 -2.11
N ILE A 40 10.45 28.83 -2.69
CA ILE A 40 10.72 27.54 -3.33
C ILE A 40 11.83 26.84 -2.56
N ILE A 41 11.56 25.63 -2.08
CA ILE A 41 12.59 24.78 -1.47
C ILE A 41 13.49 24.23 -2.57
N THR A 42 14.79 24.52 -2.48
CA THR A 42 15.79 24.15 -3.49
C THR A 42 16.56 22.88 -3.12
N ALA A 43 16.64 22.55 -1.83
CA ALA A 43 17.18 21.27 -1.37
C ALA A 43 16.57 20.88 -0.03
N PHE A 44 16.27 19.59 0.13
CA PHE A 44 15.91 18.98 1.41
C PHE A 44 16.44 17.55 1.44
N SER A 45 17.30 17.22 2.39
CA SER A 45 17.93 15.90 2.46
C SER A 45 18.28 15.48 3.88
N MET A 46 18.41 14.16 4.08
CA MET A 46 18.84 13.52 5.31
C MET A 46 19.47 12.16 5.03
N PRO A 47 20.21 11.55 5.98
CA PRO A 47 20.73 10.19 5.82
C PRO A 47 19.62 9.17 5.56
N MET A 48 19.80 8.31 4.56
CA MET A 48 18.83 7.26 4.20
C MET A 48 18.63 6.24 5.33
N THR A 49 19.66 6.02 6.17
CA THR A 49 19.59 5.15 7.35
C THR A 49 20.24 5.84 8.54
N SER A 50 19.75 5.55 9.74
CA SER A 50 20.33 6.04 11.00
C SER A 50 20.07 5.03 12.11
N THR A 51 21.01 4.91 13.06
CA THR A 51 20.82 4.15 14.31
C THR A 51 20.42 5.05 15.49
N SER A 52 20.18 6.34 15.22
CA SER A 52 19.80 7.38 16.18
C SER A 52 18.46 8.00 15.78
N LEU A 53 17.60 8.29 16.76
CA LEU A 53 16.37 9.07 16.55
C LEU A 53 16.66 10.51 16.13
N THR A 54 17.82 11.05 16.51
CA THR A 54 18.28 12.37 16.07
C THR A 54 19.16 12.22 14.85
N ILE A 55 18.76 12.85 13.75
CA ILE A 55 19.47 12.85 12.45
C ILE A 55 19.87 14.26 12.03
N GLN A 56 20.91 14.36 11.22
CA GLN A 56 21.27 15.60 10.53
C GLN A 56 20.35 15.82 9.33
N VAL A 57 20.01 17.07 9.08
CA VAL A 57 19.13 17.48 7.99
C VAL A 57 19.73 18.69 7.28
N ALA A 58 19.61 18.74 5.96
CA ALA A 58 19.94 19.91 5.17
C ALA A 58 18.67 20.46 4.50
N LEU A 59 18.41 21.76 4.66
CA LEU A 59 17.28 22.45 4.06
C LEU A 59 17.73 23.80 3.50
N SER A 60 17.38 24.09 2.26
CA SER A 60 17.57 25.40 1.64
C SER A 60 16.34 25.80 0.84
N ALA A 61 16.01 27.09 0.86
CA ALA A 61 14.95 27.67 0.06
C ALA A 61 15.36 29.04 -0.47
N THR A 62 14.71 29.46 -1.55
CA THR A 62 14.89 30.77 -2.18
C THR A 62 13.53 31.42 -2.37
N ASP A 63 13.51 32.74 -2.36
CA ASP A 63 12.30 33.54 -2.54
C ASP A 63 12.67 34.88 -3.19
N ASN A 64 11.72 35.53 -3.86
CA ASN A 64 11.93 36.81 -4.55
C ASN A 64 12.14 37.98 -3.57
N THR A 65 11.58 37.91 -2.36
CA THR A 65 11.73 38.92 -1.28
C THR A 65 12.50 38.40 -0.08
N GLY A 66 12.65 37.09 0.04
CA GLY A 66 13.53 36.42 1.00
C GLY A 66 12.78 35.48 1.94
N VAL A 67 13.42 34.38 2.28
CA VAL A 67 12.84 33.39 3.18
C VAL A 67 12.98 33.86 4.63
N SER A 68 11.86 33.96 5.34
CA SER A 68 11.82 34.44 6.73
C SER A 68 11.79 33.31 7.76
N SER A 69 11.23 32.15 7.41
CA SER A 69 11.19 31.00 8.31
C SER A 69 11.06 29.66 7.59
N TYR A 70 11.44 28.60 8.30
CA TYR A 70 11.47 27.21 7.83
C TYR A 70 10.72 26.33 8.83
N CYS A 71 10.08 25.27 8.35
CA CYS A 71 9.53 24.23 9.20
C CYS A 71 9.87 22.85 8.66
N ILE A 72 10.04 21.88 9.57
CA ILE A 72 10.12 20.45 9.27
C ILE A 72 9.08 19.72 10.13
N SER A 73 8.30 18.83 9.52
CA SER A 73 7.24 18.06 10.19
C SER A 73 7.16 16.61 9.67
N GLU A 74 6.66 15.69 10.51
CA GLU A 74 6.24 14.34 10.10
C GLU A 74 4.84 14.34 9.42
N SER A 75 4.15 15.50 9.38
CA SER A 75 2.88 15.68 8.67
C SER A 75 3.02 16.59 7.46
N ASN A 76 2.32 16.28 6.37
CA ASN A 76 2.22 17.15 5.19
C ASN A 76 1.22 18.30 5.42
N ASP A 77 1.40 19.04 6.51
CA ASP A 77 0.57 20.19 6.89
C ASP A 77 1.46 21.26 7.53
N SER A 78 1.49 22.45 6.92
CA SER A 78 2.23 23.60 7.43
C SER A 78 1.48 24.36 8.53
N GLY A 79 0.18 24.12 8.71
CA GLY A 79 -0.68 24.83 9.66
C GLY A 79 -0.36 24.55 11.13
N SER A 80 0.06 23.32 11.45
CA SER A 80 0.48 22.90 12.80
C SER A 80 1.99 22.94 13.02
N CYS A 81 2.72 23.58 12.11
CA CYS A 81 4.16 23.45 11.98
C CYS A 81 4.91 24.43 12.91
N SER A 82 5.97 23.96 13.58
CA SER A 82 6.84 24.80 14.42
C SER A 82 7.90 25.50 13.56
N TRP A 83 7.77 26.82 13.39
CA TRP A 83 8.62 27.62 12.51
C TRP A 83 9.93 28.07 13.17
N SER A 84 11.03 27.96 12.44
CA SER A 84 12.37 28.40 12.81
C SER A 84 12.84 29.53 11.88
N ALA A 85 13.50 30.55 12.41
CA ALA A 85 14.06 31.65 11.61
C ALA A 85 15.25 31.21 10.73
N THR A 86 15.92 30.11 11.09
CA THR A 86 17.02 29.53 10.31
C THR A 86 16.66 28.10 9.86
N PRO A 87 17.23 27.60 8.75
CA PRO A 87 17.03 26.22 8.35
C PRO A 87 17.45 25.25 9.47
N PRO A 88 16.58 24.32 9.91
CA PRO A 88 16.96 23.34 10.92
C PRO A 88 18.06 22.41 10.41
N ALA A 89 19.12 22.23 11.21
CA ALA A 89 20.24 21.33 10.88
C ALA A 89 20.04 19.89 11.38
N SER A 90 19.01 19.65 12.20
CA SER A 90 18.71 18.33 12.74
C SER A 90 17.22 18.16 13.00
N TYR A 91 16.79 16.90 13.06
CA TYR A 91 15.44 16.51 13.48
C TYR A 91 15.52 15.32 14.44
N THR A 92 14.62 15.27 15.42
CA THR A 92 14.53 14.14 16.36
C THR A 92 13.17 13.48 16.22
N PHE A 93 13.18 12.23 15.75
CA PHE A 93 11.97 11.41 15.64
C PHE A 93 11.51 10.88 16.99
N ALA A 94 10.20 10.69 17.14
CA ALA A 94 9.64 10.07 18.34
C ALA A 94 9.86 8.55 18.40
N SER A 95 10.00 7.89 17.25
CA SER A 95 10.10 6.43 17.14
C SER A 95 11.02 5.98 15.99
N PRO A 96 11.52 4.73 16.01
CA PRO A 96 12.21 4.13 14.86
C PRO A 96 11.24 3.81 13.71
N GLY A 97 11.78 3.39 12.56
CA GLY A 97 11.01 2.98 11.38
C GLY A 97 11.35 3.77 10.11
N TYR A 98 10.52 3.62 9.08
CA TYR A 98 10.58 4.49 7.90
C TYR A 98 9.96 5.84 8.27
N LYS A 99 10.76 6.90 8.20
CA LYS A 99 10.37 8.24 8.59
C LYS A 99 10.41 9.16 7.38
N LEU A 100 9.26 9.72 7.04
CA LEU A 100 9.10 10.72 5.99
C LEU A 100 8.95 12.09 6.66
N LEU A 101 9.76 13.04 6.24
CA LEU A 101 9.65 14.43 6.68
C LEU A 101 9.21 15.32 5.54
N TYR A 102 8.50 16.38 5.93
CA TYR A 102 8.02 17.47 5.11
C TYR A 102 8.73 18.73 5.52
N ALA A 103 9.30 19.44 4.57
CA ALA A 103 9.85 20.76 4.77
C ALA A 103 8.96 21.82 4.12
N PHE A 104 8.81 22.95 4.79
CA PHE A 104 8.11 24.14 4.33
C PHE A 104 9.00 25.37 4.55
N ALA A 105 8.87 26.37 3.69
CA ALA A 105 9.48 27.67 3.83
C ALA A 105 8.40 28.76 3.76
N ARG A 106 8.59 29.85 4.50
CA ARG A 106 7.66 30.99 4.56
C ARG A 106 8.42 32.30 4.48
N ASP A 107 7.92 33.22 3.69
CA ASP A 107 8.46 34.57 3.50
C ASP A 107 7.97 35.56 4.59
N ALA A 108 8.25 36.85 4.41
CA ALA A 108 7.78 37.90 5.32
C ALA A 108 6.29 38.28 5.11
N ALA A 109 5.73 37.96 3.95
CA ALA A 109 4.32 38.20 3.61
C ALA A 109 3.39 37.07 4.11
N ASN A 110 3.95 36.00 4.67
CA ASN A 110 3.30 34.76 5.10
C ASN A 110 2.86 33.83 3.96
N ASN A 111 3.41 33.98 2.75
CA ASN A 111 3.25 32.97 1.70
C ASN A 111 4.09 31.73 2.07
N VAL A 112 3.50 30.54 1.91
CA VAL A 112 4.13 29.26 2.25
C VAL A 112 4.47 28.50 0.98
N SER A 113 5.66 27.89 0.93
CA SER A 113 6.11 27.04 -0.17
C SER A 113 5.24 25.79 -0.34
N GLY A 114 5.32 25.16 -1.51
CA GLY A 114 4.99 23.74 -1.61
C GLY A 114 5.88 22.89 -0.67
N SER A 115 5.38 21.73 -0.24
CA SER A 115 6.16 20.83 0.62
C SER A 115 7.31 20.18 -0.15
N ALA A 116 8.51 20.11 0.43
CA ALA A 116 9.57 19.20 -0.01
C ALA A 116 9.63 17.98 0.91
N THR A 117 10.10 16.83 0.40
CA THR A 117 10.17 15.59 1.17
C THR A 117 11.55 14.97 1.20
N ALA A 118 11.90 14.38 2.33
CA ALA A 118 13.06 13.51 2.47
C ALA A 118 12.75 12.43 3.52
N TYR A 119 13.40 11.27 3.42
CA TYR A 119 13.11 10.14 4.30
C TYR A 119 14.39 9.55 4.93
N SER A 120 14.20 8.86 6.05
CA SER A 120 15.24 8.10 6.73
C SER A 120 14.66 6.79 7.29
N ILE A 121 15.46 5.73 7.34
CA ILE A 121 15.14 4.48 8.01
C ILE A 121 15.89 4.45 9.34
N ILE A 122 15.14 4.57 10.45
CA ILE A 122 15.69 4.66 11.80
C ILE A 122 15.67 3.31 12.49
N VAL A 123 16.83 2.86 12.98
CA VAL A 123 17.07 1.51 13.53
C VAL A 123 17.66 1.61 14.95
N THR A 124 16.82 1.73 15.97
CA THR A 124 17.27 2.00 17.36
C THR A 124 17.20 0.79 18.31
N GLY A 125 16.88 -0.41 17.81
CA GLY A 125 16.85 -1.65 18.59
C GLY A 125 15.98 -2.75 17.95
N THR A 126 15.87 -3.91 18.60
CA THR A 126 14.94 -4.98 18.22
C THR A 126 13.53 -4.65 18.70
N SER A 127 12.80 -3.88 17.88
CA SER A 127 11.36 -3.63 18.00
C SER A 127 10.56 -4.82 17.44
N PRO A 128 9.25 -4.92 17.73
CA PRO A 128 8.34 -5.85 17.04
C PRO A 128 8.42 -5.64 15.50
N PHE A 129 7.87 -6.57 14.70
CA PHE A 129 7.91 -6.53 13.24
C PHE A 129 7.60 -5.13 12.72
N ASN A 130 8.49 -4.65 11.86
CA ASN A 130 8.45 -3.28 11.37
C ASN A 130 8.95 -3.20 9.93
N ILE A 131 8.77 -2.02 9.34
CA ILE A 131 9.13 -1.78 7.96
C ILE A 131 10.65 -1.94 7.71
N VAL A 132 11.53 -1.68 8.67
CA VAL A 132 12.98 -1.90 8.52
C VAL A 132 13.27 -3.38 8.28
N GLN A 133 12.70 -4.25 9.11
CA GLN A 133 12.83 -5.69 8.96
C GLN A 133 12.23 -6.16 7.63
N ALA A 134 11.03 -5.67 7.29
CA ALA A 134 10.37 -6.02 6.03
C ALA A 134 11.21 -5.61 4.82
N LEU A 135 11.91 -4.47 4.86
CA LEU A 135 12.75 -3.97 3.78
C LEU A 135 14.16 -4.61 3.73
N SER A 136 14.55 -5.40 4.73
CA SER A 136 15.88 -6.00 4.78
C SER A 136 16.14 -6.96 3.63
N ASP A 137 17.39 -7.04 3.16
CA ASP A 137 17.78 -7.94 2.07
C ASP A 137 17.47 -9.40 2.39
N GLY A 138 17.56 -9.81 3.67
CA GLY A 138 17.22 -11.17 4.10
C GLY A 138 15.72 -11.48 4.00
N ALA A 139 14.86 -10.56 4.47
CA ALA A 139 13.41 -10.71 4.36
C ALA A 139 12.95 -10.68 2.90
N GLN A 140 13.45 -9.71 2.12
CA GLN A 140 13.12 -9.57 0.71
C GLN A 140 13.63 -10.73 -0.13
N GLY A 141 14.88 -11.16 0.06
CA GLY A 141 15.50 -12.22 -0.73
C GLY A 141 14.77 -13.56 -0.58
N THR A 142 14.53 -13.99 0.66
CA THR A 142 13.82 -15.24 0.91
C THR A 142 12.36 -15.20 0.45
N THR A 143 11.72 -14.04 0.53
CA THR A 143 10.34 -13.87 0.07
C THR A 143 10.19 -13.93 -1.45
N ILE A 144 11.05 -13.22 -2.19
CA ILE A 144 11.08 -13.30 -3.66
C ILE A 144 11.41 -14.72 -4.09
N ALA A 145 12.37 -15.36 -3.41
CA ALA A 145 12.73 -16.75 -3.68
C ALA A 145 11.57 -17.72 -3.38
N PHE A 146 10.79 -17.50 -2.32
CA PHE A 146 9.59 -18.29 -2.04
C PHE A 146 8.52 -18.13 -3.14
N ALA A 147 8.33 -16.90 -3.64
CA ALA A 147 7.49 -16.67 -4.83
C ALA A 147 8.04 -17.40 -6.06
N GLY A 148 9.36 -17.38 -6.29
CA GLY A 148 10.03 -18.14 -7.33
C GLY A 148 9.81 -19.65 -7.21
N PHE A 149 9.89 -20.19 -5.99
CA PHE A 149 9.59 -21.59 -5.69
C PHE A 149 8.14 -21.93 -6.05
N GLY A 150 7.18 -21.08 -5.63
CA GLY A 150 5.78 -21.20 -5.99
C GLY A 150 5.55 -21.23 -7.50
N MET A 151 6.26 -20.37 -8.24
CA MET A 151 6.15 -20.29 -9.70
C MET A 151 6.74 -21.52 -10.40
N ILE A 152 7.97 -21.89 -10.03
CA ILE A 152 8.71 -23.00 -10.64
C ILE A 152 8.00 -24.34 -10.40
N THR A 153 7.46 -24.54 -9.20
CA THR A 153 6.83 -25.82 -8.80
C THR A 153 5.31 -25.85 -9.01
N GLY A 154 4.70 -24.72 -9.37
CA GLY A 154 3.24 -24.55 -9.49
C GLY A 154 2.71 -24.53 -10.93
N LYS A 155 1.41 -24.25 -11.05
CA LYS A 155 0.68 -23.99 -12.31
C LYS A 155 -0.22 -22.76 -12.17
N LEU A 156 -0.90 -22.34 -13.25
CA LEU A 156 -1.77 -21.15 -13.24
C LEU A 156 -2.85 -21.21 -12.16
N GLY A 157 -3.43 -22.39 -11.91
CA GLY A 157 -4.41 -22.60 -10.86
C GLY A 157 -3.93 -22.11 -9.49
N ALA A 158 -2.83 -22.66 -8.99
CA ALA A 158 -2.23 -22.22 -7.72
C ALA A 158 -1.75 -20.75 -7.75
N GLN A 159 -1.28 -20.23 -8.88
CA GLN A 159 -0.93 -18.80 -9.01
C GLN A 159 -2.13 -17.87 -8.81
N SER A 160 -3.32 -18.31 -9.27
CA SER A 160 -4.53 -17.50 -9.20
C SER A 160 -5.07 -17.29 -7.79
N PHE A 161 -4.69 -18.14 -6.84
CA PHE A 161 -5.04 -17.98 -5.45
C PHE A 161 -4.54 -16.65 -4.90
N PHE A 162 -5.46 -15.88 -4.34
CA PHE A 162 -5.18 -14.62 -3.68
C PHE A 162 -6.08 -14.51 -2.46
N PRO A 163 -5.53 -14.50 -1.24
CA PRO A 163 -6.35 -14.64 -0.06
C PRO A 163 -7.22 -13.40 0.18
N PRO A 164 -8.41 -13.58 0.78
CA PRO A 164 -9.22 -12.45 1.24
C PRO A 164 -8.43 -11.49 2.13
N GLY A 165 -8.77 -10.21 2.05
CA GLY A 165 -8.11 -9.13 2.80
C GLY A 165 -6.82 -8.60 2.17
N LYS A 166 -6.40 -9.10 1.00
CA LYS A 166 -5.22 -8.56 0.30
C LYS A 166 -5.51 -7.45 -0.71
N VAL A 167 -6.77 -7.22 -1.08
CA VAL A 167 -7.17 -6.02 -1.85
C VAL A 167 -7.44 -4.86 -0.89
N ALA A 168 -6.93 -3.67 -1.25
CA ALA A 168 -7.01 -2.43 -0.49
C ALA A 168 -6.48 -2.62 0.93
N ASP A 169 -5.16 -2.71 1.07
CA ASP A 169 -4.48 -3.01 2.34
C ASP A 169 -3.69 -1.78 2.79
N TYR A 170 -4.41 -0.82 3.38
CA TYR A 170 -3.87 0.44 3.91
C TYR A 170 -4.42 0.72 5.32
N TRP A 171 -4.73 -0.33 6.07
CA TRP A 171 -5.49 -0.24 7.33
C TRP A 171 -4.71 -0.70 8.56
N GLY A 172 -3.44 -1.10 8.39
CA GLY A 172 -2.59 -1.55 9.48
C GLY A 172 -2.88 -2.96 10.00
N PHE A 173 -3.78 -3.72 9.36
CA PHE A 173 -4.15 -5.06 9.82
C PHE A 173 -2.97 -6.03 9.79
N GLN A 174 -2.13 -5.97 8.75
CA GLN A 174 -0.92 -6.79 8.66
C GLN A 174 0.05 -6.49 9.82
N TYR A 175 0.19 -5.22 10.21
CA TYR A 175 1.01 -4.81 11.35
C TYR A 175 0.44 -5.30 12.67
N LEU A 176 -0.88 -5.15 12.87
CA LEU A 176 -1.59 -5.65 14.04
C LEU A 176 -1.39 -7.17 14.20
N ARG A 177 -1.48 -7.90 13.09
CA ARG A 177 -1.36 -9.35 13.06
C ARG A 177 0.04 -9.82 13.44
N ASP A 178 1.06 -9.31 12.75
CA ASP A 178 2.43 -9.79 12.96
C ASP A 178 2.98 -9.35 14.34
N ASN A 179 2.36 -8.34 14.96
CA ASN A 179 2.76 -7.80 16.27
C ASN A 179 1.77 -8.11 17.40
N ASP A 180 0.91 -9.11 17.22
CA ASP A 180 0.02 -9.57 18.28
C ASP A 180 0.83 -10.05 19.50
N PRO A 181 0.65 -9.45 20.70
CA PRO A 181 1.39 -9.82 21.91
C PRO A 181 1.21 -11.28 22.34
N ASP A 182 0.15 -11.93 21.87
CA ASP A 182 -0.22 -13.31 22.20
C ASP A 182 0.28 -14.33 21.15
N ASN A 183 0.98 -13.90 20.09
CA ASN A 183 1.46 -14.72 18.96
C ASN A 183 0.34 -15.52 18.26
N MET A 184 -0.88 -15.00 18.27
CA MET A 184 -2.06 -15.58 17.63
C MET A 184 -2.35 -14.96 16.27
N GLY A 185 -1.61 -13.93 15.84
CA GLY A 185 -1.83 -13.24 14.57
C GLY A 185 -1.96 -14.17 13.36
N HIS A 186 -1.13 -15.20 13.28
CA HIS A 186 -1.13 -16.15 12.17
C HIS A 186 -2.09 -17.33 12.34
N ASN A 187 -2.90 -17.32 13.40
CA ASN A 187 -4.00 -18.24 13.60
C ASN A 187 -5.24 -17.78 12.83
N THR A 188 -5.96 -18.73 12.22
CA THR A 188 -7.20 -18.45 11.47
C THR A 188 -8.31 -17.82 12.31
N SER A 189 -8.24 -17.94 13.64
CA SER A 189 -9.19 -17.34 14.57
C SER A 189 -8.95 -15.85 14.82
N PHE A 190 -7.76 -15.31 14.48
CA PHE A 190 -7.37 -13.95 14.84
C PHE A 190 -8.24 -12.88 14.18
N LEU A 191 -8.35 -12.92 12.85
CA LEU A 191 -9.24 -12.02 12.10
C LEU A 191 -10.68 -12.16 12.60
N THR A 192 -11.17 -13.39 12.76
CA THR A 192 -12.53 -13.65 13.25
C THR A 192 -12.78 -12.99 14.59
N ARG A 193 -11.85 -13.11 15.56
CA ARG A 193 -11.99 -12.51 16.89
C ARG A 193 -12.03 -10.98 16.82
N VAL A 194 -11.16 -10.35 16.02
CA VAL A 194 -11.17 -8.89 15.83
C VAL A 194 -12.48 -8.44 15.20
N SER A 195 -12.85 -9.05 14.07
CA SER A 195 -14.03 -8.66 13.29
C SER A 195 -15.32 -8.86 14.07
N CYS A 196 -15.46 -9.98 14.81
CA CYS A 196 -16.64 -10.22 15.63
C CYS A 196 -16.76 -9.23 16.80
N ASN A 197 -15.66 -8.77 17.38
CA ASN A 197 -15.70 -7.72 18.40
C ASN A 197 -16.25 -6.40 17.84
N ILE A 198 -15.77 -5.98 16.67
CA ILE A 198 -16.27 -4.75 16.03
C ILE A 198 -17.72 -4.92 15.60
N LEU A 199 -18.05 -5.99 14.87
CA LEU A 199 -19.42 -6.23 14.43
C LEU A 199 -20.38 -6.33 15.62
N TYR A 200 -19.97 -6.89 16.75
CA TYR A 200 -20.79 -6.98 17.96
C TYR A 200 -21.25 -5.61 18.46
N ILE A 201 -20.34 -4.63 18.52
CA ILE A 201 -20.64 -3.30 19.09
C ILE A 201 -21.36 -2.35 18.13
N LEU A 202 -21.27 -2.54 16.81
CA LEU A 202 -21.90 -1.64 15.83
C LEU A 202 -23.43 -1.73 15.87
N ASN A 203 -24.10 -0.58 15.77
CA ASN A 203 -25.56 -0.48 15.68
C ASN A 203 -26.07 -0.77 14.25
N ASP A 204 -27.39 -0.84 14.08
CA ASP A 204 -28.01 -1.21 12.80
C ASP A 204 -27.63 -0.27 11.65
N THR A 205 -27.52 1.03 11.91
CA THR A 205 -27.11 2.02 10.89
C THR A 205 -25.66 1.80 10.45
N GLN A 206 -24.74 1.58 11.41
CA GLN A 206 -23.33 1.31 11.12
C GLN A 206 -23.14 -0.01 10.38
N ILE A 207 -23.89 -1.06 10.78
CA ILE A 207 -23.91 -2.34 10.09
C ILE A 207 -24.45 -2.20 8.66
N ALA A 208 -25.52 -1.43 8.47
CA ALA A 208 -26.05 -1.14 7.14
C ALA A 208 -25.02 -0.43 6.25
N SER A 209 -24.21 0.49 6.81
CA SER A 209 -23.11 1.12 6.06
C SER A 209 -22.08 0.11 5.57
N LEU A 210 -21.61 -0.80 6.43
CA LEU A 210 -20.65 -1.85 6.02
C LEU A 210 -21.25 -2.83 5.00
N LYS A 211 -22.52 -3.20 5.18
CA LYS A 211 -23.23 -4.08 4.25
C LYS A 211 -23.36 -3.45 2.86
N ASN A 212 -23.81 -2.20 2.79
CA ASN A 212 -23.96 -1.49 1.53
C ASN A 212 -22.60 -1.32 0.82
N LEU A 213 -21.54 -1.00 1.57
CA LEU A 213 -20.19 -0.96 1.03
C LEU A 213 -19.77 -2.32 0.45
N ALA A 214 -20.00 -3.41 1.17
CA ALA A 214 -19.65 -4.77 0.73
C ALA A 214 -20.38 -5.13 -0.57
N GLN A 215 -21.70 -4.88 -0.62
CA GLN A 215 -22.50 -5.12 -1.82
C GLN A 215 -22.01 -4.33 -3.04
N ASN A 216 -21.52 -3.10 -2.82
CA ASN A 216 -21.00 -2.26 -3.90
C ASN A 216 -19.58 -2.66 -4.35
N GLN A 217 -18.79 -3.27 -3.46
CA GLN A 217 -17.37 -3.55 -3.73
C GLN A 217 -17.06 -4.98 -4.15
N VAL A 218 -17.95 -5.96 -3.89
CA VAL A 218 -17.73 -7.36 -4.27
C VAL A 218 -17.38 -7.49 -5.76
N ASP A 219 -18.09 -6.79 -6.64
CA ASP A 219 -17.81 -6.83 -8.08
C ASP A 219 -16.45 -6.24 -8.42
N ASN A 220 -16.07 -5.12 -7.78
CA ASN A 220 -14.75 -4.51 -7.97
C ASN A 220 -13.60 -5.40 -7.45
N ILE A 221 -13.82 -6.09 -6.32
CA ILE A 221 -12.85 -7.06 -5.76
C ILE A 221 -12.69 -8.24 -6.73
N ASN A 222 -13.79 -8.77 -7.24
CA ASN A 222 -13.79 -9.83 -8.24
C ASN A 222 -13.12 -9.37 -9.54
N LEU A 223 -13.39 -8.14 -9.99
CA LEU A 223 -12.77 -7.55 -11.17
C LEU A 223 -11.25 -7.42 -11.01
N TYR A 224 -10.76 -6.99 -9.85
CA TYR A 224 -9.33 -6.97 -9.54
C TYR A 224 -8.71 -8.36 -9.69
N ALA A 225 -9.36 -9.39 -9.13
CA ALA A 225 -8.89 -10.77 -9.25
C ALA A 225 -8.90 -11.27 -10.70
N TRP A 226 -9.94 -10.95 -11.48
CA TRP A 226 -9.99 -11.26 -12.92
C TRP A 226 -8.90 -10.56 -13.74
N LYS A 227 -8.67 -9.26 -13.51
CA LYS A 227 -7.66 -8.47 -14.22
C LYS A 227 -6.22 -8.93 -13.93
N ARG A 228 -5.98 -9.73 -12.89
CA ARG A 228 -4.67 -10.38 -12.64
C ARG A 228 -4.39 -11.54 -13.60
N TYR A 229 -5.41 -12.26 -14.09
CA TYR A 229 -5.23 -13.46 -14.91
C TYR A 229 -4.41 -13.26 -16.18
N PRO A 230 -4.60 -12.18 -16.96
CA PRO A 230 -3.79 -11.94 -18.15
C PRO A 230 -2.29 -11.84 -17.84
N LEU A 231 -1.91 -11.16 -16.75
CA LEU A 231 -0.52 -11.06 -16.29
C LEU A 231 0.01 -12.42 -15.80
N MET A 232 -0.74 -13.11 -14.95
CA MET A 232 -0.36 -14.45 -14.45
C MET A 232 -0.15 -15.44 -15.60
N GLN A 233 -1.04 -15.41 -16.59
CA GLN A 233 -0.95 -16.28 -17.76
C GLN A 233 0.24 -15.91 -18.65
N ALA A 234 0.55 -14.63 -18.84
CA ALA A 234 1.76 -14.21 -19.56
C ALA A 234 3.04 -14.68 -18.83
N PHE A 235 3.12 -14.52 -17.51
CA PHE A 235 4.25 -15.01 -16.72
C PHE A 235 4.36 -16.54 -16.78
N ARG A 236 3.23 -17.25 -16.73
CA ARG A 236 3.18 -18.71 -16.88
C ARG A 236 3.68 -19.17 -18.24
N ARG A 237 3.20 -18.54 -19.32
CA ARG A 237 3.68 -18.82 -20.69
C ARG A 237 5.17 -18.58 -20.83
N LEU A 238 5.72 -17.55 -20.16
CA LEU A 238 7.16 -17.29 -20.18
C LEU A 238 7.96 -18.43 -19.52
N ILE A 239 7.61 -18.84 -18.29
CA ILE A 239 8.37 -19.85 -17.54
C ILE A 239 8.22 -21.26 -18.13
N ASP A 240 7.07 -21.56 -18.76
CA ASP A 240 6.81 -22.86 -19.40
C ASP A 240 7.44 -22.93 -20.81
N GLY A 241 8.06 -21.86 -21.29
CA GLY A 241 8.63 -21.79 -22.64
C GLY A 241 7.57 -21.64 -23.75
N ALA A 242 6.31 -21.40 -23.39
CA ALA A 242 5.14 -21.29 -24.26
C ALA A 242 4.78 -19.83 -24.63
N LYS A 243 5.79 -18.97 -24.76
CA LYS A 243 5.61 -17.60 -25.26
C LYS A 243 5.09 -17.60 -26.71
N PRO A 244 4.36 -16.56 -27.16
CA PRO A 244 3.89 -16.48 -28.53
C PRO A 244 5.01 -16.62 -29.57
N THR A 245 4.71 -17.19 -30.74
CA THR A 245 5.67 -17.29 -31.85
C THR A 245 6.21 -15.90 -32.24
N GLY A 246 7.53 -15.75 -32.31
CA GLY A 246 8.19 -14.49 -32.63
C GLY A 246 8.40 -13.55 -31.43
N ALA A 247 7.89 -13.89 -30.24
CA ALA A 247 8.13 -13.11 -29.03
C ALA A 247 9.57 -13.28 -28.52
N THR A 248 10.21 -12.20 -28.11
CA THR A 248 11.57 -12.21 -27.52
C THR A 248 11.56 -12.29 -25.99
N GLY A 249 10.46 -11.88 -25.35
CA GLY A 249 10.30 -11.85 -23.90
C GLY A 249 9.07 -11.02 -23.52
N LEU A 250 8.91 -10.75 -22.23
CA LEU A 250 7.86 -9.84 -21.76
C LEU A 250 8.13 -8.41 -22.26
N ASN A 251 7.07 -7.61 -22.32
CA ASN A 251 7.12 -6.18 -22.60
C ASN A 251 6.97 -5.40 -21.27
N LEU A 252 8.04 -4.73 -20.84
CA LEU A 252 8.06 -4.01 -19.57
C LEU A 252 6.94 -2.95 -19.51
N THR A 253 6.76 -2.15 -20.56
CA THR A 253 5.74 -1.10 -20.61
C THR A 253 4.33 -1.68 -20.44
N ALA A 254 4.01 -2.77 -21.13
CA ALA A 254 2.70 -3.42 -21.01
C ALA A 254 2.46 -4.00 -19.61
N VAL A 255 3.48 -4.62 -19.00
CA VAL A 255 3.37 -5.14 -17.63
C VAL A 255 3.15 -4.01 -16.62
N LYS A 256 3.93 -2.92 -16.70
CA LYS A 256 3.77 -1.74 -15.84
C LYS A 256 2.38 -1.12 -15.99
N ALA A 257 1.90 -0.98 -17.21
CA ALA A 257 0.59 -0.40 -17.48
C ALA A 257 -0.56 -1.26 -16.94
N ALA A 258 -0.54 -2.58 -17.12
CA ALA A 258 -1.58 -3.45 -16.55
C ALA A 258 -1.57 -3.44 -15.02
N SER A 259 -0.38 -3.46 -14.42
CA SER A 259 -0.24 -3.35 -12.97
C SER A 259 -0.75 -1.99 -12.46
N ARG A 260 -0.45 -0.89 -13.17
CA ARG A 260 -1.03 0.44 -12.87
C ARG A 260 -2.55 0.42 -12.81
N GLU A 261 -3.23 -0.19 -13.77
CA GLU A 261 -4.70 -0.28 -13.79
C GLU A 261 -5.26 -1.10 -12.61
N LEU A 262 -4.58 -2.19 -12.23
CA LEU A 262 -4.96 -2.96 -11.04
C LEU A 262 -4.88 -2.09 -9.78
N TYR A 263 -3.79 -1.35 -9.58
CA TYR A 263 -3.65 -0.53 -8.38
C TYR A 263 -4.54 0.72 -8.40
N LEU A 264 -4.94 1.26 -9.56
CA LEU A 264 -5.98 2.29 -9.61
C LEU A 264 -7.33 1.77 -9.07
N LEU A 265 -7.70 0.53 -9.43
CA LEU A 265 -8.88 -0.12 -8.87
C LEU A 265 -8.72 -0.38 -7.36
N ASP A 266 -7.55 -0.84 -6.91
CA ASP A 266 -7.23 -1.01 -5.49
C ASP A 266 -7.34 0.31 -4.71
N GLY A 267 -6.84 1.40 -5.28
CA GLY A 267 -6.92 2.76 -4.73
C GLY A 267 -8.35 3.28 -4.66
N GLN A 268 -9.16 3.04 -5.70
CA GLN A 268 -10.59 3.37 -5.68
C GLN A 268 -11.32 2.63 -4.54
N ILE A 269 -11.12 1.31 -4.43
CA ILE A 269 -11.69 0.49 -3.36
C ILE A 269 -11.26 1.03 -1.99
N SER A 270 -9.98 1.40 -1.85
CA SER A 270 -9.43 1.98 -0.62
C SER A 270 -10.07 3.31 -0.24
N TYR A 271 -10.23 4.22 -1.20
CA TYR A 271 -10.88 5.51 -0.98
C TYR A 271 -12.34 5.37 -0.52
N GLU A 272 -13.12 4.51 -1.19
CA GLU A 272 -14.52 4.24 -0.83
C GLU A 272 -14.66 3.63 0.57
N ARG A 273 -13.75 2.71 0.94
CA ARG A 273 -13.67 2.17 2.31
C ARG A 273 -13.39 3.27 3.32
N ALA A 274 -12.39 4.13 3.07
CA ALA A 274 -12.02 5.19 4.01
C ALA A 274 -13.17 6.17 4.27
N ILE A 275 -13.96 6.54 3.26
CA ILE A 275 -15.17 7.36 3.45
C ILE A 275 -16.14 6.68 4.43
N THR A 276 -16.43 5.40 4.20
CA THR A 276 -17.36 4.64 5.02
C THR A 276 -16.83 4.46 6.44
N TYR A 277 -15.55 4.13 6.59
CA TYR A 277 -14.91 3.94 7.89
C TYR A 277 -14.86 5.24 8.68
N ALA A 278 -14.54 6.37 8.04
CA ALA A 278 -14.55 7.68 8.68
C ALA A 278 -15.96 8.09 9.14
N ASN A 279 -17.00 7.77 8.35
CA ASN A 279 -18.38 7.97 8.76
C ASN A 279 -18.76 7.14 9.98
N ILE A 280 -18.36 5.85 9.99
CA ILE A 280 -18.58 4.98 11.14
C ILE A 280 -17.84 5.53 12.36
N TYR A 281 -16.56 5.89 12.22
CA TYR A 281 -15.73 6.47 13.29
C TYR A 281 -16.39 7.67 13.97
N ARG A 282 -16.89 8.64 13.18
CA ARG A 282 -17.62 9.81 13.70
C ARG A 282 -18.91 9.43 14.43
N SER A 283 -19.59 8.40 13.97
CA SER A 283 -20.87 7.95 14.53
C SER A 283 -20.72 7.05 15.77
N LEU A 284 -19.50 6.64 16.13
CA LEU A 284 -19.28 5.79 17.31
C LEU A 284 -19.68 6.54 18.58
N SER A 285 -20.59 5.93 19.33
CA SER A 285 -20.96 6.37 20.68
C SER A 285 -19.78 6.28 21.66
N THR A 286 -19.85 7.02 22.76
CA THR A 286 -18.84 6.95 23.84
C THR A 286 -18.61 5.53 24.34
N SER A 287 -19.66 4.73 24.50
CA SER A 287 -19.54 3.32 24.93
C SER A 287 -18.88 2.42 23.88
N GLN A 288 -19.12 2.66 22.59
CA GLN A 288 -18.45 1.93 21.51
C GLN A 288 -16.96 2.26 21.47
N LYS A 289 -16.60 3.55 21.55
CA LYS A 289 -15.19 3.99 21.61
C LYS A 289 -14.48 3.37 22.82
N ALA A 290 -15.09 3.45 24.00
CA ALA A 290 -14.53 2.85 25.22
C ALA A 290 -14.31 1.33 25.11
N TYR A 291 -15.18 0.61 24.40
CA TYR A 291 -14.99 -0.82 24.13
C TYR A 291 -13.77 -1.08 23.24
N ILE A 292 -13.62 -0.30 22.16
CA ILE A 292 -12.48 -0.41 21.24
C ILE A 292 -11.19 0.00 21.96
N ASP A 293 -11.19 1.10 22.71
CA ASP A 293 -10.05 1.58 23.50
C ASP A 293 -9.57 0.52 24.50
N ALA A 294 -10.49 -0.26 25.06
CA ALA A 294 -10.15 -1.37 25.95
C ALA A 294 -9.45 -2.55 25.25
N MET A 295 -9.49 -2.62 23.91
CA MET A 295 -8.78 -3.61 23.10
C MET A 295 -7.42 -3.10 22.60
N VAL A 296 -7.27 -1.78 22.41
CA VAL A 296 -6.05 -1.15 21.84
C VAL A 296 -4.80 -1.56 22.63
N GLY A 297 -3.76 -1.97 21.89
CA GLY A 297 -2.47 -2.39 22.45
C GLY A 297 -2.46 -3.74 23.17
N LYS A 298 -3.60 -4.45 23.20
CA LYS A 298 -3.71 -5.80 23.76
C LYS A 298 -3.74 -6.85 22.64
N GLY A 299 -3.49 -8.10 23.01
CA GLY A 299 -3.53 -9.23 22.08
C GLY A 299 -4.81 -10.07 22.15
N PHE A 300 -4.84 -11.08 21.28
CA PHE A 300 -5.95 -12.02 21.10
C PHE A 300 -6.58 -12.55 22.40
N ASN A 301 -5.76 -12.95 23.38
CA ASN A 301 -6.22 -13.55 24.64
C ASN A 301 -6.85 -12.53 25.59
N SER A 302 -6.51 -11.26 25.42
CA SER A 302 -6.98 -10.16 26.27
C SER A 302 -8.25 -9.49 25.74
N TRP A 303 -8.59 -9.71 24.47
CA TRP A 303 -9.82 -9.20 23.88
C TRP A 303 -11.04 -9.99 24.35
N PRO A 304 -12.22 -9.36 24.41
CA PRO A 304 -13.45 -10.08 24.68
C PRO A 304 -13.65 -11.23 23.67
N ASP A 305 -14.05 -12.39 24.17
CA ASP A 305 -14.23 -13.58 23.34
C ASP A 305 -15.55 -13.51 22.55
N LYS A 306 -15.51 -12.78 21.43
CA LYS A 306 -16.60 -12.69 20.47
C LYS A 306 -16.34 -13.58 19.28
N SER A 307 -17.40 -14.26 18.86
CA SER A 307 -17.39 -15.25 17.79
C SER A 307 -18.49 -14.96 16.75
N GLU A 308 -18.51 -15.73 15.66
CA GLU A 308 -19.58 -15.62 14.65
C GLU A 308 -20.97 -15.92 15.22
N VAL A 309 -21.07 -16.64 16.35
CA VAL A 309 -22.35 -16.89 17.03
C VAL A 309 -22.93 -15.57 17.57
N ASP A 310 -22.09 -14.72 18.15
CA ASP A 310 -22.50 -13.43 18.74
C ASP A 310 -23.01 -12.42 17.70
N VAL A 311 -22.56 -12.55 16.45
CA VAL A 311 -22.85 -11.60 15.36
C VAL A 311 -23.69 -12.22 14.25
N ARG A 312 -24.16 -13.46 14.42
CA ARG A 312 -24.88 -14.23 13.40
C ARG A 312 -26.05 -13.47 12.79
N THR A 313 -26.85 -12.79 13.61
CA THR A 313 -28.03 -12.04 13.16
C THR A 313 -27.68 -10.88 12.23
N LYS A 314 -26.44 -10.37 12.27
CA LYS A 314 -25.94 -9.29 11.41
C LYS A 314 -25.44 -9.79 10.05
N LEU A 315 -25.09 -11.09 9.95
CA LEU A 315 -24.49 -11.70 8.75
C LEU A 315 -25.42 -12.69 8.05
N GLN A 316 -26.45 -13.19 8.75
CA GLN A 316 -27.35 -14.21 8.23
C GLN A 316 -28.10 -13.75 6.96
N GLY A 317 -28.14 -14.63 5.96
CA GLY A 317 -28.86 -14.39 4.70
C GLY A 317 -28.09 -13.56 3.67
N LEU A 318 -26.85 -13.15 3.98
CA LEU A 318 -25.98 -12.49 3.03
C LEU A 318 -25.25 -13.50 2.12
N PRO A 319 -24.97 -13.14 0.86
CA PRO A 319 -24.04 -13.89 0.02
C PRO A 319 -22.66 -14.05 0.68
N SER A 320 -21.97 -15.15 0.39
CA SER A 320 -20.70 -15.50 1.06
C SER A 320 -19.60 -14.47 0.84
N ASP A 321 -19.50 -13.89 -0.35
CA ASP A 321 -18.55 -12.83 -0.70
C ASP A 321 -18.83 -11.52 0.07
N VAL A 322 -20.11 -11.18 0.26
CA VAL A 322 -20.53 -10.05 1.10
C VAL A 322 -20.16 -10.30 2.57
N VAL A 323 -20.34 -11.53 3.09
CA VAL A 323 -19.90 -11.89 4.45
C VAL A 323 -18.39 -11.75 4.60
N VAL A 324 -17.61 -12.27 3.64
CA VAL A 324 -16.14 -12.17 3.65
C VAL A 324 -15.70 -10.69 3.61
N ALA A 325 -16.33 -9.87 2.78
CA ALA A 325 -16.06 -8.44 2.72
C ALA A 325 -16.39 -7.75 4.06
N MET A 326 -17.55 -8.00 4.65
CA MET A 326 -17.92 -7.42 5.96
C MET A 326 -16.96 -7.82 7.08
N MET A 327 -16.53 -9.09 7.12
CA MET A 327 -15.54 -9.55 8.10
C MET A 327 -14.19 -8.86 7.89
N THR A 328 -13.76 -8.71 6.64
CA THR A 328 -12.54 -7.96 6.29
C THR A 328 -12.66 -6.51 6.77
N TYR A 329 -13.77 -5.84 6.47
CA TYR A 329 -13.96 -4.43 6.81
C TYR A 329 -14.02 -4.17 8.30
N ALA A 330 -14.62 -5.08 9.07
CA ALA A 330 -14.64 -4.98 10.52
C ALA A 330 -13.22 -5.10 11.12
N GLY A 331 -12.39 -6.00 10.58
CA GLY A 331 -10.98 -6.12 10.93
C GLY A 331 -10.18 -4.87 10.58
N ASP A 332 -10.33 -4.39 9.34
CA ASP A 332 -9.70 -3.17 8.84
C ASP A 332 -10.09 -1.94 9.68
N LEU A 333 -11.38 -1.80 10.02
CA LEU A 333 -11.88 -0.68 10.82
C LEU A 333 -11.24 -0.65 12.21
N TYR A 334 -11.07 -1.81 12.85
CA TYR A 334 -10.37 -1.89 14.13
C TYR A 334 -8.90 -1.49 13.99
N SER A 335 -8.18 -2.09 13.04
CA SER A 335 -6.75 -1.83 12.89
C SER A 335 -6.49 -0.38 12.46
N TRP A 336 -7.40 0.23 11.71
CA TRP A 336 -7.30 1.64 11.34
C TRP A 336 -7.55 2.57 12.54
N TYR A 337 -8.55 2.25 13.38
CA TYR A 337 -8.81 2.96 14.64
C TYR A 337 -7.63 2.87 15.61
N ALA A 338 -7.09 1.66 15.82
CA ALA A 338 -6.04 1.39 16.80
C ALA A 338 -4.62 1.74 16.30
N GLY A 339 -4.45 1.81 14.98
CA GLY A 339 -3.15 1.95 14.33
C GLY A 339 -2.73 3.40 14.07
N SER A 340 -1.68 3.52 13.26
CA SER A 340 -1.05 4.76 12.81
C SER A 340 -0.69 4.69 11.32
N VAL A 341 -0.16 5.78 10.76
CA VAL A 341 0.43 5.74 9.41
C VAL A 341 1.54 4.69 9.33
N ASP A 342 2.36 4.55 10.38
CA ASP A 342 3.44 3.54 10.43
C ASP A 342 2.88 2.11 10.28
N SER A 343 1.74 1.81 10.92
CA SER A 343 1.09 0.49 10.76
C SER A 343 0.48 0.30 9.37
N ASP A 344 -0.13 1.34 8.80
CA ASP A 344 -0.76 1.27 7.47
C ASP A 344 0.28 1.09 6.35
N VAL A 345 1.45 1.71 6.51
CA VAL A 345 2.58 1.59 5.58
C VAL A 345 3.23 0.21 5.65
N TYR A 346 3.27 -0.41 6.82
CA TYR A 346 3.83 -1.74 7.00
C TYR A 346 3.15 -2.79 6.10
N PHE A 347 3.95 -3.68 5.53
CA PHE A 347 3.48 -4.78 4.71
C PHE A 347 4.31 -6.04 4.96
N CYS A 348 3.70 -7.20 4.76
CA CYS A 348 4.44 -8.45 4.63
C CYS A 348 5.25 -8.40 3.32
N PRO A 349 6.54 -8.80 3.30
CA PRO A 349 7.35 -8.79 2.07
C PRO A 349 6.71 -9.47 0.86
N GLU A 350 5.85 -10.50 1.07
CA GLU A 350 5.14 -11.24 0.02
C GLU A 350 4.11 -10.38 -0.73
N ARG A 351 3.86 -9.15 -0.27
CA ARG A 351 2.92 -8.22 -0.89
C ARG A 351 3.25 -7.93 -2.35
N HIS A 352 4.54 -7.91 -2.70
CA HIS A 352 5.02 -7.82 -4.06
C HIS A 352 5.25 -9.24 -4.59
N GLY A 353 4.79 -9.55 -5.81
CA GLY A 353 4.90 -10.92 -6.33
C GLY A 353 3.68 -11.81 -6.07
N THR A 354 2.49 -11.23 -5.97
CA THR A 354 1.24 -11.97 -5.73
C THR A 354 0.81 -12.85 -6.91
N TYR A 355 1.57 -12.88 -8.01
CA TYR A 355 1.26 -13.59 -9.25
C TYR A 355 1.86 -15.01 -9.32
N PHE A 356 2.63 -15.42 -8.32
CA PHE A 356 3.54 -16.56 -8.43
C PHE A 356 3.12 -17.80 -7.63
N GLY A 357 1.99 -17.75 -6.91
CA GLY A 357 1.41 -18.92 -6.23
C GLY A 357 2.04 -19.28 -4.88
N SER A 358 2.87 -18.41 -4.30
CA SER A 358 3.36 -18.54 -2.91
C SER A 358 2.23 -18.42 -1.88
N PHE A 359 1.27 -17.52 -2.09
CA PHE A 359 0.08 -17.40 -1.22
C PHE A 359 -0.77 -18.67 -1.20
N TYR A 360 -0.90 -19.38 -2.33
CA TYR A 360 -1.56 -20.68 -2.31
C TYR A 360 -0.87 -21.65 -1.36
N MET A 361 0.45 -21.64 -1.31
CA MET A 361 1.20 -22.56 -0.46
C MET A 361 1.01 -22.26 1.02
N LYS A 362 0.85 -20.99 1.38
CA LYS A 362 0.75 -20.54 2.75
C LYS A 362 -0.68 -20.54 3.28
N ASP A 363 -1.60 -19.98 2.51
CA ASP A 363 -2.92 -19.59 3.00
C ASP A 363 -4.03 -20.57 2.55
N ALA A 364 -3.86 -21.34 1.47
CA ALA A 364 -4.87 -22.32 1.07
C ALA A 364 -5.12 -23.41 2.14
N PRO A 365 -4.10 -23.93 2.84
CA PRO A 365 -4.33 -24.85 3.96
C PRO A 365 -5.04 -24.21 5.15
N ALA A 366 -4.99 -22.88 5.28
CA ALA A 366 -5.60 -22.16 6.39
C ALA A 366 -7.09 -21.85 6.16
N ILE A 367 -7.51 -21.66 4.91
CA ILE A 367 -8.91 -21.34 4.59
C ILE A 367 -9.83 -22.47 5.05
N GLY A 368 -10.87 -22.11 5.81
CA GLY A 368 -11.90 -23.04 6.29
C GLY A 368 -11.48 -23.94 7.46
N HIS A 369 -10.31 -23.72 8.06
CA HIS A 369 -9.79 -24.53 9.17
C HIS A 369 -9.60 -23.68 10.44
N PRO A 370 -10.64 -23.55 11.29
CA PRO A 370 -10.55 -22.80 12.54
C PRO A 370 -9.44 -23.31 13.46
N GLY A 371 -8.71 -22.40 14.09
CA GLY A 371 -7.63 -22.74 15.01
C GLY A 371 -6.32 -23.19 14.35
N TYR A 372 -6.26 -23.34 13.02
CA TYR A 372 -5.01 -23.60 12.31
C TYR A 372 -4.09 -22.37 12.33
N SER A 373 -2.81 -22.58 12.62
CA SER A 373 -1.79 -21.54 12.56
C SER A 373 -0.88 -21.76 11.35
N ILE A 374 -0.69 -20.71 10.57
CA ILE A 374 0.27 -20.69 9.47
C ILE A 374 1.69 -20.64 10.07
N ASP A 375 2.60 -21.48 9.55
CA ASP A 375 4.02 -21.42 9.91
C ASP A 375 4.66 -20.14 9.37
N GLU A 376 5.01 -19.23 10.28
CA GLU A 376 5.66 -17.95 9.99
C GLU A 376 7.07 -18.12 9.38
N GLN A 377 7.73 -19.25 9.63
CA GLN A 377 9.06 -19.54 9.09
C GLN A 377 9.02 -20.16 7.69
N MET A 378 7.84 -20.54 7.19
CA MET A 378 7.70 -21.24 5.91
C MET A 378 8.32 -20.44 4.75
N THR A 379 8.01 -19.14 4.66
CA THR A 379 8.56 -18.24 3.62
C THR A 379 10.08 -18.22 3.65
N ALA A 380 10.67 -18.06 4.84
CA ALA A 380 12.11 -18.01 5.01
C ALA A 380 12.77 -19.38 4.69
N THR A 381 12.20 -20.46 5.21
CA THR A 381 12.73 -21.83 5.07
C THR A 381 12.70 -22.30 3.62
N ILE A 382 11.56 -22.16 2.94
CA ILE A 382 11.43 -22.58 1.54
C ILE A 382 12.14 -21.59 0.62
N GLY A 383 12.10 -20.29 0.90
CA GLY A 383 12.84 -19.29 0.13
C GLY A 383 14.35 -19.55 0.07
N LYS A 384 14.95 -19.96 1.21
CA LYS A 384 16.39 -20.27 1.28
C LYS A 384 16.85 -21.31 0.27
N VAL A 385 15.99 -22.27 -0.13
CA VAL A 385 16.40 -23.32 -1.09
C VAL A 385 16.74 -22.79 -2.48
N LEU A 386 16.27 -21.58 -2.84
CA LEU A 386 16.64 -20.91 -4.10
C LEU A 386 17.68 -19.80 -3.91
N CYS A 387 18.00 -19.42 -2.67
CA CYS A 387 19.01 -18.40 -2.34
C CYS A 387 20.36 -18.99 -1.92
N ASP A 388 20.40 -20.27 -1.52
CA ASP A 388 21.57 -20.95 -0.99
C ASP A 388 21.69 -22.34 -1.61
N SER A 389 22.70 -22.51 -2.45
CA SER A 389 22.98 -23.76 -3.16
C SER A 389 23.42 -24.90 -2.25
N SER A 390 23.86 -24.62 -1.01
CA SER A 390 24.27 -25.66 -0.06
C SER A 390 23.13 -26.59 0.35
N PHE A 391 21.88 -26.16 0.20
CA PHE A 391 20.69 -27.00 0.38
C PHE A 391 20.48 -28.02 -0.75
N GLY A 392 21.24 -27.92 -1.85
CA GLY A 392 21.24 -28.88 -2.94
C GLY A 392 20.11 -28.72 -3.97
N TYR A 393 19.23 -27.72 -3.85
CA TYR A 393 18.09 -27.52 -4.76
C TYR A 393 18.40 -26.64 -5.99
N ILE A 394 19.49 -25.88 -5.96
CA ILE A 394 19.89 -24.95 -7.03
C ILE A 394 21.42 -24.93 -7.16
N SER A 395 21.96 -24.56 -8.32
CA SER A 395 23.40 -24.32 -8.48
C SER A 395 23.85 -22.98 -7.88
N ASP A 396 25.15 -22.80 -7.62
CA ASP A 396 25.72 -21.53 -7.12
C ASP A 396 25.37 -20.35 -8.03
N ALA A 397 25.43 -20.55 -9.36
CA ALA A 397 25.06 -19.54 -10.34
C ALA A 397 23.57 -19.20 -10.27
N GLY A 398 22.70 -20.17 -9.97
CA GLY A 398 21.27 -19.95 -9.81
C GLY A 398 20.96 -19.20 -8.51
N ALA A 399 21.59 -19.58 -7.39
CA ALA A 399 21.48 -18.91 -6.11
C ALA A 399 21.92 -17.44 -6.20
N ALA A 400 23.07 -17.18 -6.82
CA ALA A 400 23.57 -15.82 -7.06
C ALA A 400 22.57 -14.99 -7.89
N LYS A 401 21.97 -15.59 -8.92
CA LYS A 401 20.98 -14.94 -9.77
C LYS A 401 19.67 -14.63 -9.03
N MET A 402 19.22 -15.53 -8.16
CA MET A 402 18.06 -15.28 -7.30
C MET A 402 18.34 -14.13 -6.32
N ASN A 403 19.50 -14.15 -5.66
CA ASN A 403 19.89 -13.11 -4.70
C ASN A 403 20.05 -11.73 -5.35
N ALA A 404 20.40 -11.65 -6.63
CA ALA A 404 20.51 -10.38 -7.34
C ALA A 404 19.17 -9.62 -7.44
N LEU A 405 18.01 -10.30 -7.34
CA LEU A 405 16.69 -9.66 -7.42
C LEU A 405 16.44 -8.65 -6.30
N THR A 406 17.02 -8.85 -5.11
CA THR A 406 16.87 -7.90 -3.99
C THR A 406 17.44 -6.53 -4.34
N SER A 407 18.60 -6.50 -5.00
CA SER A 407 19.23 -5.28 -5.48
C SER A 407 18.43 -4.64 -6.62
N VAL A 408 17.86 -5.44 -7.53
CA VAL A 408 17.05 -4.93 -8.66
C VAL A 408 15.83 -4.16 -8.16
N GLN A 409 15.07 -4.70 -7.21
CA GLN A 409 13.85 -4.03 -6.73
C GLN A 409 14.12 -2.85 -5.79
N LYS A 410 15.33 -2.73 -5.24
CA LYS A 410 15.64 -1.83 -4.10
C LYS A 410 15.26 -0.37 -4.39
N LEU A 411 15.53 0.10 -5.60
CA LEU A 411 15.15 1.44 -6.07
C LEU A 411 13.63 1.64 -6.05
N ASN A 412 12.88 0.70 -6.62
CA ASN A 412 11.42 0.74 -6.68
C ASN A 412 10.78 0.59 -5.31
N LEU A 413 11.40 -0.18 -4.41
CA LEU A 413 10.84 -0.51 -3.11
C LEU A 413 10.95 0.67 -2.14
N TYR A 414 12.15 1.21 -1.93
CA TYR A 414 12.35 2.29 -0.96
C TYR A 414 13.49 3.27 -1.31
N ALA A 415 14.46 2.88 -2.14
CA ALA A 415 15.70 3.66 -2.26
C ALA A 415 15.61 4.90 -3.17
N ASN A 416 14.67 4.94 -4.12
CA ASN A 416 14.44 6.13 -4.96
C ASN A 416 13.68 7.21 -4.18
N PRO A 417 14.26 8.40 -3.93
CA PRO A 417 13.63 9.43 -3.11
C PRO A 417 12.44 10.15 -3.76
N SER A 418 12.33 10.11 -5.09
CA SER A 418 11.25 10.82 -5.80
C SER A 418 10.00 9.97 -5.93
N GLU A 419 10.17 8.66 -6.11
CA GLU A 419 9.08 7.71 -6.27
C GLU A 419 9.55 6.31 -5.85
N ASN A 420 8.90 5.76 -4.83
CA ASN A 420 9.09 4.37 -4.40
C ASN A 420 7.80 3.85 -3.77
N ILE A 421 7.70 2.54 -3.60
CA ILE A 421 6.50 1.89 -3.09
C ILE A 421 6.20 2.30 -1.64
N VAL A 422 7.21 2.38 -0.77
CA VAL A 422 7.00 2.79 0.63
C VAL A 422 6.46 4.22 0.68
N LEU A 423 7.04 5.15 -0.09
CA LEU A 423 6.57 6.52 -0.22
C LEU A 423 5.13 6.56 -0.73
N ALA A 424 4.81 5.82 -1.79
CA ALA A 424 3.45 5.75 -2.32
C ALA A 424 2.45 5.26 -1.26
N ARG A 425 2.80 4.21 -0.50
CA ARG A 425 1.99 3.74 0.63
C ARG A 425 1.82 4.79 1.72
N THR A 426 2.90 5.49 2.09
CA THR A 426 2.85 6.57 3.09
C THR A 426 1.89 7.66 2.66
N ARG A 427 2.00 8.13 1.41
CA ARG A 427 1.14 9.20 0.88
C ARG A 427 -0.32 8.81 0.78
N ILE A 428 -0.61 7.56 0.38
CA ILE A 428 -1.98 7.03 0.39
C ILE A 428 -2.50 6.98 1.83
N SER A 429 -1.73 6.41 2.76
CA SER A 429 -2.16 6.21 4.15
C SER A 429 -2.42 7.54 4.87
N GLU A 430 -1.56 8.54 4.70
CA GLU A 430 -1.76 9.90 5.20
C GLU A 430 -3.06 10.52 4.64
N ALA A 431 -3.26 10.41 3.32
CA ALA A 431 -4.44 10.96 2.66
C ALA A 431 -5.73 10.30 3.18
N LEU A 432 -5.77 8.98 3.29
CA LEU A 432 -6.92 8.27 3.83
C LEU A 432 -7.16 8.65 5.31
N ARG A 433 -6.11 8.65 6.15
CA ARG A 433 -6.21 9.00 7.58
C ARG A 433 -6.63 10.44 7.83
N SER A 434 -6.38 11.37 6.88
CA SER A 434 -6.86 12.75 6.99
C SER A 434 -8.40 12.85 7.09
N LEU A 435 -9.13 11.79 6.74
CA LEU A 435 -10.58 11.70 6.88
C LEU A 435 -11.06 11.34 8.31
N ILE A 436 -10.14 10.93 9.19
CA ILE A 436 -10.41 10.66 10.62
C ILE A 436 -10.47 12.01 11.36
N VAL A 437 -11.61 12.66 11.22
CA VAL A 437 -11.92 13.96 11.84
C VAL A 437 -13.33 13.92 12.44
N ASP A 438 -13.57 14.76 13.45
CA ASP A 438 -14.85 14.81 14.17
C ASP A 438 -16.00 15.37 13.33
N THR A 439 -15.70 16.17 12.30
CA THR A 439 -16.67 16.75 11.37
C THR A 439 -16.59 16.10 9.99
N ALA A 440 -17.68 16.14 9.23
CA ALA A 440 -17.67 15.63 7.86
C ALA A 440 -16.71 16.49 7.00
N PRO A 441 -15.76 15.88 6.26
CA PRO A 441 -14.89 16.60 5.34
C PRO A 441 -15.68 17.30 4.23
N SER A 442 -15.17 18.42 3.73
CA SER A 442 -15.74 19.12 2.59
C SER A 442 -15.57 18.31 1.29
N GLU A 443 -16.38 18.59 0.27
CA GLU A 443 -16.21 17.99 -1.06
C GLU A 443 -14.82 18.26 -1.66
N ALA A 444 -14.27 19.46 -1.44
CA ALA A 444 -12.92 19.80 -1.88
C ALA A 444 -11.85 18.94 -1.20
N THR A 445 -12.00 18.69 0.10
CA THR A 445 -11.11 17.80 0.86
C THR A 445 -11.20 16.36 0.33
N LEU A 446 -12.41 15.85 0.09
CA LEU A 446 -12.63 14.51 -0.45
C LEU A 446 -12.01 14.36 -1.85
N ALA A 447 -12.19 15.36 -2.73
CA ALA A 447 -11.59 15.39 -4.05
C ALA A 447 -10.05 15.39 -3.98
N GLN A 448 -9.46 16.15 -3.06
CA GLN A 448 -8.01 16.19 -2.86
C GLN A 448 -7.47 14.83 -2.37
N VAL A 449 -8.13 14.21 -1.39
CA VAL A 449 -7.76 12.86 -0.91
C VAL A 449 -7.83 11.87 -2.06
N LYS A 450 -8.91 11.87 -2.84
CA LYS A 450 -9.05 10.98 -3.99
C LYS A 450 -7.93 11.19 -5.01
N ALA A 451 -7.61 12.43 -5.37
CA ALA A 451 -6.55 12.74 -6.31
C ALA A 451 -5.19 12.22 -5.83
N THR A 452 -4.89 12.36 -4.53
CA THR A 452 -3.67 11.80 -3.93
C THR A 452 -3.66 10.28 -4.00
N VAL A 453 -4.76 9.62 -3.64
CA VAL A 453 -4.89 8.15 -3.70
C VAL A 453 -4.71 7.65 -5.13
N ASP A 454 -5.40 8.24 -6.11
CA ASP A 454 -5.31 7.84 -7.53
C ASP A 454 -3.86 7.98 -8.04
N ASN A 455 -3.21 9.12 -7.76
CA ASN A 455 -1.84 9.38 -8.22
C ASN A 455 -0.83 8.39 -7.65
N PHE A 456 -0.83 8.20 -6.33
CA PHE A 456 0.15 7.32 -5.68
C PHE A 456 -0.17 5.83 -5.87
N SER A 457 -1.44 5.47 -6.10
CA SER A 457 -1.79 4.10 -6.49
C SER A 457 -1.28 3.79 -7.90
N ALA A 458 -1.35 4.74 -8.83
CA ALA A 458 -0.75 4.58 -10.16
C ALA A 458 0.78 4.40 -10.07
N ILE A 459 1.47 5.21 -9.26
CA ILE A 459 2.92 5.08 -9.03
C ILE A 459 3.24 3.71 -8.44
N TYR A 460 2.54 3.30 -7.39
CA TYR A 460 2.70 1.97 -6.78
C TYR A 460 2.58 0.89 -7.86
N GLY A 461 1.49 0.89 -8.62
CA GLY A 461 1.23 -0.16 -9.61
C GLY A 461 2.28 -0.23 -10.70
N MET A 462 2.82 0.92 -11.15
CA MET A 462 3.92 0.92 -12.12
C MET A 462 5.21 0.32 -11.55
N LEU A 463 5.56 0.64 -10.30
CA LEU A 463 6.76 0.14 -9.63
C LEU A 463 6.66 -1.35 -9.30
N ASP A 464 5.51 -1.80 -8.78
CA ASP A 464 5.24 -3.23 -8.56
C ASP A 464 5.23 -4.00 -9.88
N GLY A 465 4.65 -3.44 -10.94
CA GLY A 465 4.66 -4.04 -12.27
C GLY A 465 6.08 -4.26 -12.81
N GLU A 466 6.98 -3.29 -12.60
CA GLU A 466 8.39 -3.39 -12.97
C GLU A 466 9.11 -4.47 -12.15
N ASN A 467 8.90 -4.53 -10.84
CA ASN A 467 9.43 -5.60 -9.99
C ASN A 467 8.97 -6.98 -10.48
N ASN A 468 7.67 -7.15 -10.74
CA ASN A 468 7.10 -8.40 -11.22
C ASN A 468 7.62 -8.81 -12.61
N PHE A 469 7.88 -7.85 -13.50
CA PHE A 469 8.56 -8.12 -14.78
C PHE A 469 9.94 -8.75 -14.55
N HIS A 470 10.74 -8.17 -13.65
CA HIS A 470 12.07 -8.69 -13.33
C HIS A 470 12.00 -10.07 -12.66
N TYR A 471 11.05 -10.28 -11.74
CA TYR A 471 10.84 -11.57 -11.08
C TYR A 471 10.46 -12.65 -12.09
N ALA A 472 9.41 -12.42 -12.89
CA ALA A 472 8.95 -13.38 -13.88
C ALA A 472 10.05 -13.72 -14.90
N THR A 473 10.82 -12.72 -15.35
CA THR A 473 11.94 -12.91 -16.28
C THR A 473 13.05 -13.76 -15.66
N THR A 474 13.45 -13.47 -14.42
CA THR A 474 14.47 -14.25 -13.72
C THR A 474 14.02 -15.67 -13.43
N PHE A 475 12.78 -15.87 -12.97
CA PHE A 475 12.24 -17.21 -12.71
C PHE A 475 12.18 -18.05 -14.00
N ALA A 476 11.81 -17.44 -15.12
CA ALA A 476 11.86 -18.11 -16.43
C ALA A 476 13.28 -18.47 -16.85
N GLN A 477 14.25 -17.57 -16.68
CA GLN A 477 15.64 -17.86 -17.01
C GLN A 477 16.20 -18.99 -16.13
N LEU A 478 15.88 -18.99 -14.83
CA LEU A 478 16.25 -20.05 -13.90
C LEU A 478 15.63 -21.38 -14.32
N ASN A 479 14.31 -21.45 -14.48
CA ASN A 479 13.62 -22.69 -14.84
C ASN A 479 14.07 -23.23 -16.20
N CYS A 480 14.30 -22.37 -17.18
CA CYS A 480 14.67 -22.78 -18.54
C CYS A 480 16.18 -22.93 -18.74
N ASN A 481 17.02 -22.77 -17.70
CA ASN A 481 18.48 -22.81 -17.79
C ASN A 481 19.05 -21.88 -18.88
N ILE A 482 18.50 -20.67 -18.98
CA ILE A 482 18.92 -19.68 -19.98
C ILE A 482 20.16 -18.94 -19.49
N ALA A 483 21.24 -18.99 -20.28
CA ALA A 483 22.58 -18.43 -20.03
C ALA A 483 23.48 -19.24 -19.08
N ALA A 484 22.94 -20.12 -18.22
CA ALA A 484 23.72 -21.10 -17.46
C ALA A 484 22.85 -22.28 -17.01
N ASN A 485 23.50 -23.34 -16.52
CA ASN A 485 22.83 -24.48 -15.89
C ASN A 485 22.48 -24.13 -14.43
N TYR A 486 21.26 -23.67 -14.20
CA TYR A 486 20.76 -23.29 -12.87
C TYR A 486 20.17 -24.48 -12.11
N PHE A 487 19.48 -25.38 -12.82
CA PHE A 487 18.89 -26.59 -12.27
C PHE A 487 19.24 -27.83 -13.08
N THR A 488 19.48 -28.92 -12.36
CA THR A 488 19.44 -30.28 -12.92
C THR A 488 18.02 -30.86 -12.87
N THR A 489 17.75 -31.93 -13.63
CA THR A 489 16.49 -32.67 -13.54
C THR A 489 16.21 -33.20 -12.13
N ALA A 490 17.25 -33.70 -11.45
CA ALA A 490 17.14 -34.21 -10.08
C ALA A 490 16.74 -33.10 -9.09
N GLN A 491 17.34 -31.90 -9.23
CA GLN A 491 17.00 -30.74 -8.42
C GLN A 491 15.55 -30.30 -8.60
N LYS A 492 15.05 -30.28 -9.85
CA LYS A 492 13.63 -29.98 -10.11
C LYS A 492 12.69 -31.01 -9.46
N ALA A 493 13.00 -32.30 -9.59
CA ALA A 493 12.22 -33.37 -8.94
C ALA A 493 12.24 -33.26 -7.41
N ALA A 494 13.39 -32.90 -6.82
CA ALA A 494 13.52 -32.64 -5.40
C ALA A 494 12.65 -31.45 -4.94
N MET A 495 12.63 -30.34 -5.71
CA MET A 495 11.74 -29.22 -5.41
C MET A 495 10.25 -29.59 -5.49
N THR A 496 9.83 -30.40 -6.47
CA THR A 496 8.45 -30.90 -6.53
C THR A 496 8.10 -31.76 -5.32
N SER A 497 9.03 -32.60 -4.86
CA SER A 497 8.85 -33.43 -3.66
C SER A 497 8.76 -32.57 -2.40
N LEU A 498 9.62 -31.54 -2.29
CA LEU A 498 9.58 -30.56 -1.21
C LEU A 498 8.25 -29.81 -1.18
N ARG A 499 7.74 -29.38 -2.34
CA ARG A 499 6.41 -28.76 -2.44
C ARG A 499 5.35 -29.70 -1.87
N LYS A 500 5.33 -30.97 -2.30
CA LYS A 500 4.35 -31.94 -1.81
C LYS A 500 4.42 -32.11 -0.29
N GLN A 501 5.62 -32.18 0.27
CA GLN A 501 5.82 -32.27 1.72
C GLN A 501 5.14 -31.11 2.46
N TYR A 502 5.39 -29.87 2.05
CA TYR A 502 4.81 -28.69 2.71
C TYR A 502 3.33 -28.46 2.40
N MET A 503 2.83 -28.98 1.28
CA MET A 503 1.41 -28.89 0.93
C MET A 503 0.58 -30.03 1.52
N THR A 504 1.20 -31.00 2.20
CA THR A 504 0.48 -32.06 2.94
C THR A 504 0.42 -31.64 4.40
N VAL A 505 -0.75 -31.19 4.84
CA VAL A 505 -0.96 -30.62 6.19
C VAL A 505 -1.76 -31.60 7.04
N THR A 506 -1.33 -31.77 8.28
CA THR A 506 -2.13 -32.46 9.31
C THR A 506 -2.63 -31.41 10.31
N TYR A 507 -3.95 -31.33 10.45
CA TYR A 507 -4.64 -30.38 11.30
C TYR A 507 -4.64 -30.81 12.77
N PRO A 508 -4.93 -29.89 13.71
CA PRO A 508 -5.00 -30.22 15.14
C PRO A 508 -5.98 -31.33 15.50
N ASP A 509 -7.03 -31.54 14.70
CA ASP A 509 -8.00 -32.63 14.87
C ASP A 509 -7.52 -33.99 14.33
N GLY A 510 -6.29 -34.05 13.79
CA GLY A 510 -5.68 -35.24 13.21
C GLY A 510 -6.03 -35.50 11.75
N THR A 511 -6.87 -34.67 11.12
CA THR A 511 -7.18 -34.80 9.70
C THR A 511 -5.98 -34.40 8.85
N THR A 512 -5.70 -35.15 7.78
CA THR A 512 -4.63 -34.82 6.83
C THR A 512 -5.24 -34.46 5.48
N ALA A 513 -4.80 -33.33 4.91
CA ALA A 513 -5.19 -32.89 3.58
C ALA A 513 -3.96 -32.60 2.71
N ASP A 514 -4.05 -32.95 1.43
CA ASP A 514 -3.02 -32.71 0.43
C ASP A 514 -3.47 -31.61 -0.54
N TYR A 515 -2.80 -30.45 -0.44
CA TYR A 515 -3.02 -29.28 -1.28
C TYR A 515 -2.08 -29.22 -2.48
N SER A 516 -1.28 -30.27 -2.74
CA SER A 516 -0.32 -30.29 -3.85
C SER A 516 -0.98 -30.36 -5.23
N SER A 517 -2.29 -30.61 -5.31
CA SER A 517 -3.06 -30.51 -6.56
C SER A 517 -3.01 -29.09 -7.14
N LEU A 518 -2.77 -28.98 -8.44
CA LEU A 518 -2.59 -27.71 -9.15
C LEU A 518 -3.67 -27.43 -10.21
N ASN A 519 -4.75 -28.22 -10.21
CA ASN A 519 -5.79 -28.19 -11.25
C ASN A 519 -6.94 -27.24 -10.92
N LYS A 520 -6.95 -26.66 -9.72
CA LYS A 520 -7.99 -25.73 -9.25
C LYS A 520 -7.59 -24.29 -9.53
N TYR A 521 -8.54 -23.49 -9.99
CA TYR A 521 -8.40 -22.06 -10.21
C TYR A 521 -9.18 -21.30 -9.14
N TYR A 522 -8.75 -20.08 -8.82
CA TYR A 522 -9.32 -19.35 -7.70
C TYR A 522 -9.63 -17.89 -8.05
N LEU A 523 -10.77 -17.41 -7.55
CA LEU A 523 -11.15 -16.01 -7.49
C LEU A 523 -11.14 -15.59 -6.02
N TYR A 524 -10.15 -14.78 -5.62
CA TYR A 524 -10.02 -14.29 -4.24
C TYR A 524 -10.04 -15.39 -3.16
N GLY A 525 -9.42 -16.54 -3.47
CA GLY A 525 -9.32 -17.70 -2.58
C GLY A 525 -10.49 -18.68 -2.70
N GLN A 526 -11.57 -18.30 -3.40
CA GLN A 526 -12.69 -19.19 -3.72
C GLN A 526 -12.42 -19.96 -5.01
N GLU A 527 -12.69 -21.26 -5.03
CA GLU A 527 -12.52 -22.08 -6.23
C GLU A 527 -13.49 -21.62 -7.33
N ILE A 528 -12.97 -21.41 -8.54
CA ILE A 528 -13.77 -21.09 -9.72
C ILE A 528 -14.36 -22.40 -10.27
N PRO A 529 -15.68 -22.48 -10.47
CA PRO A 529 -16.31 -23.65 -11.08
C PRO A 529 -15.73 -23.95 -12.47
N GLU A 530 -15.56 -25.24 -12.77
CA GLU A 530 -15.16 -25.70 -14.10
C GLU A 530 -16.09 -25.17 -15.18
N GLY A 531 -15.54 -24.75 -16.32
CA GLY A 531 -16.31 -24.21 -17.45
C GLY A 531 -16.73 -22.73 -17.31
N THR A 532 -16.27 -22.02 -16.27
CA THR A 532 -16.52 -20.58 -16.13
C THR A 532 -15.96 -19.81 -17.33
N GLN A 533 -16.84 -19.15 -18.10
CA GLN A 533 -16.51 -18.46 -19.35
C GLN A 533 -15.44 -17.37 -19.17
N ASN A 534 -15.51 -16.60 -18.07
CA ASN A 534 -14.54 -15.53 -17.78
C ASN A 534 -13.11 -16.06 -17.72
N LEU A 535 -12.89 -17.25 -17.16
CA LEU A 535 -11.54 -17.83 -17.09
C LEU A 535 -10.95 -17.98 -18.50
N ALA A 536 -11.70 -18.57 -19.43
CA ALA A 536 -11.27 -18.74 -20.82
C ALA A 536 -10.98 -17.40 -21.52
N VAL A 537 -11.80 -16.37 -21.24
CA VAL A 537 -11.65 -15.02 -21.79
C VAL A 537 -10.35 -14.37 -21.28
N TYR A 538 -10.12 -14.35 -19.98
CA TYR A 538 -8.95 -13.70 -19.36
C TYR A 538 -7.63 -14.47 -19.54
N THR A 539 -7.66 -15.76 -19.89
CA THR A 539 -6.46 -16.56 -20.20
C THR A 539 -6.21 -16.75 -21.70
N SER A 540 -7.03 -16.14 -22.56
CA SER A 540 -6.91 -16.27 -24.01
C SER A 540 -5.61 -15.67 -24.57
N ASP A 541 -5.22 -16.08 -25.78
CA ASP A 541 -4.11 -15.45 -26.50
C ASP A 541 -4.34 -13.94 -26.70
N ASN A 542 -5.59 -13.53 -27.01
CA ASN A 542 -5.94 -12.11 -27.16
C ASN A 542 -5.74 -11.32 -25.86
N ALA A 543 -6.02 -11.94 -24.71
CA ALA A 543 -5.81 -11.30 -23.41
C ALA A 543 -4.31 -11.17 -23.04
N THR A 544 -3.47 -12.08 -23.55
CA THR A 544 -2.12 -12.29 -22.99
C THR A 544 -0.98 -11.94 -23.94
N ASN A 545 -1.18 -12.00 -25.26
CA ASN A 545 -0.12 -11.73 -26.24
C ASN A 545 0.42 -10.30 -26.16
N GLY A 546 -0.41 -9.32 -25.77
CA GLY A 546 0.02 -7.92 -25.63
C GLY A 546 1.05 -7.67 -24.52
N PHE A 547 1.34 -8.67 -23.67
CA PHE A 547 2.42 -8.61 -22.68
C PHE A 547 3.78 -9.06 -23.22
N PHE A 548 3.88 -9.45 -24.50
CA PHE A 548 5.12 -9.91 -25.10
C PHE A 548 5.65 -8.92 -26.14
N SER A 549 6.97 -8.84 -26.27
CA SER A 549 7.65 -8.00 -27.25
C SER A 549 7.90 -8.76 -28.55
N PHE A 550 7.57 -8.15 -29.69
CA PHE A 550 7.72 -8.70 -31.04
C PHE A 550 8.55 -7.74 -31.92
N GLY A 551 9.88 -7.85 -31.90
CA GLY A 551 10.75 -6.99 -32.73
C GLY A 551 10.50 -5.48 -32.57
N SER A 552 10.71 -4.68 -33.61
CA SER A 552 10.56 -3.20 -33.60
C SER A 552 9.10 -2.70 -33.67
N ALA A 553 8.10 -3.55 -33.45
CA ALA A 553 6.70 -3.13 -33.42
C ALA A 553 6.30 -2.67 -32.01
N SER A 554 5.64 -1.51 -31.91
CA SER A 554 5.05 -1.02 -30.67
C SER A 554 3.88 -1.92 -30.24
N ALA A 555 3.84 -2.30 -28.97
CA ALA A 555 2.73 -3.04 -28.39
C ALA A 555 1.56 -2.08 -28.10
N SER A 556 0.35 -2.44 -28.53
CA SER A 556 -0.89 -1.90 -27.99
C SER A 556 -1.25 -2.64 -26.69
N LEU A 557 -1.85 -1.93 -25.73
CA LEU A 557 -2.37 -2.57 -24.50
C LEU A 557 -3.41 -3.64 -24.87
N PRO A 558 -3.39 -4.83 -24.22
CA PRO A 558 -4.44 -5.82 -24.40
C PRO A 558 -5.83 -5.20 -24.17
N SER A 559 -6.73 -5.35 -25.14
CA SER A 559 -8.09 -4.77 -25.10
C SER A 559 -8.92 -5.23 -23.91
N LEU A 560 -8.61 -6.38 -23.31
CA LEU A 560 -9.31 -6.91 -22.13
C LEU A 560 -8.94 -6.26 -20.80
N LEU A 561 -7.83 -5.52 -20.73
CA LEU A 561 -7.53 -4.67 -19.57
C LEU A 561 -8.45 -3.44 -19.51
N LEU A 562 -9.10 -3.10 -20.63
CA LEU A 562 -10.01 -1.96 -20.79
C LEU A 562 -11.49 -2.33 -20.59
N LEU A 563 -11.82 -3.59 -20.32
CA LEU A 563 -13.19 -3.97 -19.98
C LEU A 563 -13.50 -3.47 -18.55
N GLN A 564 -14.56 -2.65 -18.46
CA GLN A 564 -15.26 -2.29 -17.22
C GLN A 564 -16.20 -3.42 -16.84
#